data_AF-A0A0M3JVJ9-F1
#
_entry.id   AF-A0A0M3JVJ9-F1
#
_cell.length_a   1.000
_cell.length_b   1.000
_cell.length_c   1.000
_cell.angle_alpha   90.00
_cell.angle_beta   90.00
_cell.angle_gamma   90.00
#
_symmetry.space_group_name_H-M   'P 1'
#
loop_
_entity.id
_entity.type
_entity.pdbx_description
1 polymer ?
#
loop_
_entity_poly.entity_id
_entity_poly.type
_entity_poly.pdbx_seq_one_letter_code
_entity_poly.pdbx_strand_id
1 'polypeptide(L)'
;MATAADVSYEQHLKQNNERLVSLRKQLNDIRGYDRGCRELIAWCDDPRAFNAAFEENLLAALQEVVKVSSNDGFDRQLAIALITSCHSHRKLLSKESAGMC
;
A
#
# COMPACT_ATOMS: atom_id res chain seq x y z
N MET A 1 16.93 -27.85 2.31
CA MET A 1 17.96 -26.85 2.69
C MET A 1 17.62 -25.56 1.95
N ALA A 2 17.03 -24.58 2.63
CA ALA A 2 16.85 -23.25 2.08
C ALA A 2 18.24 -22.60 1.90
N THR A 3 18.48 -21.95 0.76
CA THR A 3 19.78 -21.32 0.47
C THR A 3 19.85 -19.94 1.15
N ALA A 4 21.05 -19.39 1.35
CA ALA A 4 21.21 -18.06 1.96
C ALA A 4 20.48 -16.93 1.18
N ALA A 5 20.26 -17.12 -0.13
CA ALA A 5 19.47 -16.21 -0.95
C ALA A 5 17.96 -16.26 -0.64
N ASP A 6 17.46 -17.44 -0.24
CA ASP A 6 16.07 -17.69 0.14
C ASP A 6 15.74 -16.99 1.48
N VAL A 7 16.66 -17.10 2.44
CA VAL A 7 16.56 -16.40 3.75
C VAL A 7 16.59 -14.88 3.58
N SER A 8 17.43 -14.37 2.68
CA SER A 8 17.48 -12.94 2.37
C SER A 8 16.15 -12.46 1.76
N TYR A 9 15.58 -13.25 0.83
CA TYR A 9 14.32 -12.91 0.17
C TYR A 9 13.15 -12.87 1.15
N GLU A 10 12.97 -13.90 1.99
CA GLU A 10 11.90 -13.93 3.00
C GLU A 10 12.03 -12.78 4.01
N GLN A 11 13.26 -12.43 4.40
CA GLN A 11 13.50 -11.33 5.32
C GLN A 11 13.19 -9.96 4.68
N HIS A 12 13.48 -9.78 3.39
CA HIS A 12 13.06 -8.60 2.64
C HIS A 12 11.53 -8.52 2.49
N LEU A 13 10.85 -9.64 2.24
CA LEU A 13 9.39 -9.68 2.22
C LEU A 13 8.82 -9.24 3.58
N LYS A 14 9.37 -9.75 4.68
CA LYS A 14 8.93 -9.39 6.03
C LYS A 14 9.11 -7.89 6.30
N GLN A 15 10.27 -7.33 5.97
CA GLN A 15 10.54 -5.90 6.16
C GLN A 15 9.61 -5.00 5.33
N ASN A 16 9.30 -5.39 4.09
CA ASN A 16 8.34 -4.67 3.27
C ASN A 16 6.93 -4.70 3.87
N ASN A 17 6.48 -5.86 4.36
CA ASN A 17 5.19 -5.97 5.04
C ASN A 17 5.14 -5.14 6.34
N GLU A 18 6.20 -5.16 7.16
CA GLU A 18 6.31 -4.31 8.35
C GLU A 18 6.23 -2.82 8.00
N ARG A 19 6.84 -2.42 6.88
CA ARG A 19 6.76 -1.03 6.39
C ARG A 19 5.34 -0.67 5.93
N LEU A 20 4.62 -1.55 5.24
CA LEU A 20 3.21 -1.32 4.87
C LEU A 20 2.31 -1.21 6.11
N VAL A 21 2.52 -2.04 7.13
CA VAL A 21 1.79 -1.94 8.40
C VAL A 21 2.09 -0.62 9.11
N SER A 22 3.34 -0.17 9.09
CA SER A 22 3.73 1.14 9.64
C SER A 22 3.10 2.31 8.86
N LEU A 23 3.07 2.22 7.52
CA LEU A 23 2.39 3.18 6.67
C LEU A 23 0.90 3.26 7.01
N ARG A 24 0.22 2.12 7.18
CA ARG A 24 -1.20 2.09 7.56
C ARG A 24 -1.46 2.85 8.87
N LYS A 25 -0.57 2.73 9.85
CA LYS A 25 -0.68 3.49 11.12
C LYS A 25 -0.53 5.00 10.88
N GLN A 26 0.44 5.40 10.04
CA GLN A 26 0.65 6.81 9.69
C GLN A 26 -0.54 7.39 8.91
N LEU A 27 -1.18 6.60 8.05
CA LEU A 27 -2.37 7.00 7.30
C LEU A 27 -3.59 7.26 8.20
N ASN A 28 -3.63 6.67 9.40
CA ASN A 28 -4.70 6.95 10.35
C ASN A 28 -4.45 8.24 11.19
N ASP A 29 -3.23 8.79 11.14
CA ASP A 29 -2.87 10.05 11.81
C ASP A 29 -2.85 11.21 10.81
N ILE A 30 -3.62 12.27 11.08
CA ILE A 30 -3.68 13.50 10.27
C ILE A 30 -2.28 14.06 10.00
N ARG A 31 -1.37 14.01 10.98
CA ARG A 31 0.00 14.55 10.84
C ARG A 31 0.88 13.67 9.95
N GLY A 32 0.61 12.37 9.94
CA GLY A 32 1.33 11.37 9.14
C GLY A 32 0.72 11.14 7.76
N TYR A 33 -0.52 11.58 7.53
CA TYR A 33 -1.31 11.23 6.36
C TYR A 33 -0.69 11.67 5.04
N ASP A 34 -0.26 12.93 4.92
CA ASP A 34 0.36 13.43 3.66
C ASP A 34 1.58 12.60 3.29
N ARG A 35 2.47 12.37 4.25
CA ARG A 35 3.69 11.58 4.05
C ARG A 35 3.38 10.12 3.73
N GLY A 36 2.44 9.52 4.47
CA GLY A 36 2.00 8.14 4.26
C GLY A 36 1.37 7.94 2.88
N CYS A 37 0.54 8.88 2.41
CA CYS A 37 -0.06 8.83 1.08
C CYS A 37 1.01 8.92 -0.01
N ARG A 38 1.97 9.85 0.10
CA ARG A 38 3.07 9.98 -0.87
C ARG A 38 3.94 8.73 -0.94
N GLU A 39 4.28 8.15 0.21
CA GLU A 39 5.03 6.88 0.22
C GLU A 39 4.22 5.74 -0.40
N LEU A 40 2.91 5.66 -0.12
CA LEU A 40 2.06 4.61 -0.68
C LEU A 40 1.80 4.81 -2.18
N ILE A 41 1.75 6.05 -2.68
CA ILE A 41 1.76 6.37 -4.11
C ILE A 41 3.05 5.87 -4.76
N ALA A 42 4.21 6.24 -4.21
CA ALA A 42 5.49 5.77 -4.74
C ALA A 42 5.61 4.24 -4.70
N TRP A 43 4.96 3.60 -3.73
CA TRP A 43 4.84 2.16 -3.66
C TRP A 43 3.95 1.61 -4.80
N CYS A 44 2.79 2.22 -5.05
CA CYS A 44 1.87 1.84 -6.12
C CYS A 44 2.41 2.15 -7.53
N ASP A 45 3.38 3.06 -7.66
CA ASP A 45 4.07 3.32 -8.92
C ASP A 45 5.10 2.23 -9.29
N ASP A 46 5.51 1.39 -8.32
CA ASP A 46 6.38 0.24 -8.59
C ASP A 46 5.55 -1.02 -8.88
N PRO A 47 5.58 -1.59 -10.11
CA PRO A 47 4.82 -2.78 -10.44
C PRO A 47 5.18 -4.01 -9.58
N ARG A 48 6.36 -4.02 -8.96
CA ARG A 48 6.79 -5.11 -8.05
C ARG A 48 6.04 -5.10 -6.72
N ALA A 49 5.37 -4.00 -6.39
CA ALA A 49 4.51 -3.90 -5.22
C ALA A 49 3.26 -4.78 -5.30
N PHE A 50 2.79 -5.04 -6.52
CA PHE A 50 1.58 -5.81 -6.79
C PHE A 50 1.91 -7.29 -6.81
N ASN A 51 2.24 -7.81 -5.64
CA ASN A 51 2.56 -9.21 -5.40
C ASN A 51 1.65 -9.75 -4.30
N ALA A 52 1.20 -11.00 -4.43
CA ALA A 52 0.35 -11.67 -3.44
C ALA A 52 0.91 -11.62 -2.01
N ALA A 53 2.24 -11.57 -1.84
CA ALA A 53 2.89 -11.47 -0.53
C ALA A 53 2.63 -10.13 0.21
N PHE A 54 2.27 -9.07 -0.52
CA PHE A 54 2.03 -7.72 0.01
C PHE A 54 0.61 -7.23 -0.24
N GLU A 55 -0.12 -7.89 -1.14
CA GLU A 55 -1.43 -7.49 -1.64
C GLU A 55 -2.44 -7.24 -0.52
N GLU A 56 -2.51 -8.14 0.48
CA GLU A 56 -3.40 -7.98 1.63
C GLU A 56 -3.11 -6.67 2.41
N ASN A 57 -1.84 -6.41 2.72
CA ASN A 57 -1.43 -5.23 3.47
C ASN A 57 -1.59 -3.94 2.64
N LEU A 58 -1.33 -4.02 1.33
CA LEU A 58 -1.54 -2.92 0.39
C LEU A 58 -3.02 -2.55 0.35
N LEU A 59 -3.91 -3.52 0.11
CA LEU A 59 -5.36 -3.29 0.08
C LEU A 59 -5.87 -2.73 1.41
N ALA A 60 -5.42 -3.26 2.53
CA ALA A 60 -5.80 -2.74 3.85
C ALA A 60 -5.36 -1.28 4.03
N ALA A 61 -4.18 -0.90 3.52
CA ALA A 61 -3.74 0.49 3.56
C ALA A 61 -4.58 1.39 2.64
N LEU A 62 -4.88 0.96 1.41
CA LEU A 62 -5.74 1.69 0.46
C LEU A 62 -7.15 1.92 1.04
N GLN A 63 -7.75 0.88 1.62
CA GLN A 63 -9.06 0.97 2.27
C GLN A 63 -9.06 1.97 3.44
N GLU A 64 -7.99 1.98 4.24
CA GLU A 64 -7.84 2.96 5.31
C GLU A 64 -7.78 4.38 4.76
N VAL A 65 -7.02 4.63 3.68
CA VAL A 65 -6.96 5.94 3.00
C VAL A 65 -8.34 6.40 2.55
N VAL A 66 -9.10 5.52 1.88
CA VAL A 66 -10.46 5.84 1.41
C VAL A 66 -11.37 6.19 2.59
N LYS A 67 -11.30 5.41 3.66
CA LYS A 67 -12.08 5.63 4.89
C LYS A 67 -11.75 6.97 5.55
N VAL A 68 -10.46 7.24 5.81
CA VAL A 68 -10.05 8.46 6.52
C VAL A 68 -10.15 9.72 5.66
N SER A 69 -10.03 9.61 4.33
CA SER A 69 -10.16 10.75 3.40
C SER A 69 -11.54 11.40 3.39
N SER A 70 -12.55 10.72 3.97
CA SER A 70 -13.90 11.25 4.16
C SER A 70 -14.03 12.08 5.45
N ASN A 71 -13.02 12.05 6.33
CA ASN A 71 -13.00 12.81 7.58
C ASN A 71 -12.36 14.19 7.38
N ASP A 72 -12.78 15.16 8.19
CA ASP A 72 -12.19 16.50 8.19
C ASP A 72 -10.71 16.47 8.62
N GLY A 73 -9.88 17.24 7.92
CA GLY A 73 -8.44 17.35 8.16
C GLY A 73 -7.57 16.40 7.32
N PHE A 74 -8.16 15.49 6.56
CA PHE A 74 -7.44 14.60 5.63
C PHE A 74 -7.49 15.13 4.19
N ASP A 75 -6.37 15.03 3.46
CA ASP A 75 -6.29 15.49 2.08
C ASP A 75 -6.93 14.51 1.10
N ARG A 76 -8.15 14.82 0.68
CA ARG A 76 -8.90 14.02 -0.27
C ARG A 76 -8.28 13.98 -1.67
N GLN A 77 -7.51 15.00 -2.09
CA GLN A 77 -6.83 14.99 -3.38
C GLN A 77 -5.70 13.95 -3.40
N LEU A 78 -4.97 13.83 -2.29
CA LEU A 78 -3.95 12.78 -2.12
C LEU A 78 -4.56 11.38 -2.17
N ALA A 79 -5.71 11.17 -1.53
CA ALA A 79 -6.44 9.91 -1.63
C ALA A 79 -6.79 9.56 -3.08
N ILE A 80 -7.32 10.52 -3.84
CA ILE A 80 -7.69 10.32 -5.25
C ILE A 80 -6.44 9.99 -6.10
N ALA A 81 -5.34 10.71 -5.90
CA ALA A 81 -4.08 10.46 -6.62
C ALA A 81 -3.56 9.03 -6.36
N LEU A 82 -3.63 8.59 -5.11
CA LEU A 82 -3.23 7.25 -4.68
C LEU A 82 -4.10 6.15 -5.28
N ILE A 83 -5.42 6.31 -5.26
CA ILE A 83 -6.33 5.35 -5.92
C ILE A 83 -6.06 5.32 -7.43
N THR A 84 -5.77 6.46 -8.06
CA THR A 84 -5.46 6.54 -9.49
C THR A 84 -4.15 5.82 -9.83
N SER A 85 -3.10 5.99 -9.03
CA SER A 85 -1.83 5.27 -9.18
C SER A 85 -2.05 3.76 -9.03
N CYS A 86 -2.79 3.33 -8.00
CA CYS A 86 -3.15 1.92 -7.82
C CYS A 86 -3.95 1.36 -9.01
N HIS A 87 -4.92 2.11 -9.54
CA HIS A 87 -5.70 1.72 -10.72
C HIS A 87 -4.86 1.49 -11.97
N SER A 88 -3.76 2.22 -12.12
CA SER A 88 -2.86 2.07 -13.27
C SER A 88 -2.23 0.68 -13.32
N HIS A 89 -2.04 0.07 -12.15
CA HIS A 89 -1.45 -1.24 -11.97
C HIS A 89 -2.43 -2.32 -11.47
N ARG A 90 -3.74 -2.01 -11.33
CA ARG A 90 -4.78 -2.94 -10.86
C ARG A 90 -4.85 -4.27 -11.62
N LYS A 91 -4.35 -4.30 -12.86
CA LYS A 91 -4.29 -5.53 -13.68
C LYS A 91 -3.31 -6.57 -13.12
N LEU A 92 -2.38 -6.15 -12.25
CA LEU A 92 -1.42 -7.00 -11.55
C LEU A 92 -1.97 -7.53 -10.23
N LEU A 93 -3.04 -6.92 -9.69
CA LEU A 93 -3.75 -7.44 -8.52
C LEU A 93 -4.54 -8.69 -8.90
N SER A 94 -4.83 -9.55 -7.92
CA SER A 94 -5.74 -10.67 -8.13
C SER A 94 -7.12 -10.17 -8.60
N LYS A 95 -7.87 -11.02 -9.32
CA LYS A 95 -9.18 -10.64 -9.88
C LYS A 95 -10.17 -10.13 -8.83
N GLU A 96 -10.03 -10.57 -7.59
CA GLU A 96 -10.86 -10.18 -6.45
C GLU A 96 -10.54 -8.75 -6.01
N SER A 97 -9.25 -8.45 -5.89
CA SER A 97 -8.70 -7.16 -5.48
C SER A 97 -8.83 -6.08 -6.55
N ALA A 98 -8.69 -6.45 -7.83
CA ALA A 98 -8.80 -5.54 -8.97
C ALA A 98 -10.19 -4.89 -9.12
N GLY A 99 -11.22 -5.43 -8.45
CA GLY A 99 -12.56 -4.86 -8.38
C GLY A 99 -12.80 -3.96 -7.15
N MET A 100 -11.91 -3.96 -6.17
CA MET A 100 -12.04 -3.21 -4.91
C MET A 100 -11.28 -1.88 -4.91
N CYS A 101 -10.28 -1.73 -5.78
CA CYS A 101 -9.67 -0.44 -6.10
C CYS A 101 -10.61 0.36 -6.98
#